data_AF-V4HG13-F1
#
_entry.id   AF-V4HG13-F1
#
_cell.length_a   1.000
_cell.length_b   1.000
_cell.length_c   1.000
_cell.angle_alpha   90.00
_cell.angle_beta   90.00
_cell.angle_gamma   90.00
#
_symmetry.space_group_name_H-M   'P 1'
#
loop_
_entity.id
_entity.type
_entity.pdbx_description
1 polymer ?
#
loop_
_entity_poly.entity_id
_entity_poly.type
_entity_poly.pdbx_seq_one_letter_code
_entity_poly.pdbx_strand_id
1 'polypeptide(L)'
;AGPRVSVHEDVGVANIDRVLDAADEFDGADAVVVAAGREGALPTVVAGLLDAPVVALPVSSGYGAGAGGIAALLGALQSCTVLSTVNVDAGFVAGAQAALIARRVAAARASRPDR
;
A
#
# COMPACT_ATOMS: atom_id res chain seq x y z
N ALA A 1 -16.55 -7.44 13.73
CA ALA A 1 -15.85 -8.14 12.65
C ALA A 1 -14.70 -7.28 12.15
N GLY A 2 -13.54 -7.87 11.84
CA GLY A 2 -12.41 -7.15 11.26
C GLY A 2 -12.56 -6.95 9.73
N PRO A 3 -11.68 -6.17 9.09
CA PRO A 3 -11.64 -6.06 7.63
C PRO A 3 -11.40 -7.42 6.97
N ARG A 4 -11.93 -7.62 5.75
CA ARG A 4 -11.43 -8.68 4.86
C ARG A 4 -10.07 -8.25 4.32
N VAL A 5 -9.14 -9.20 4.20
CA VAL A 5 -7.77 -8.95 3.74
C VAL A 5 -7.47 -9.93 2.62
N SER A 6 -7.10 -9.42 1.45
CA SER A 6 -6.40 -10.16 0.39
C SER A 6 -4.91 -9.82 0.46
N VAL A 7 -4.07 -10.80 0.14
CA VAL A 7 -2.61 -10.65 0.15
C VAL A 7 -2.07 -11.08 -1.19
N HIS A 8 -1.26 -10.23 -1.80
CA HIS A 8 -0.59 -10.50 -3.07
C HIS A 8 0.92 -10.42 -2.81
N GLU A 9 1.59 -11.53 -3.05
CA GLU A 9 3.05 -11.67 -2.89
C GLU A 9 3.70 -11.80 -4.26
N ASP A 10 5.03 -11.67 -4.31
CA ASP A 10 5.81 -11.80 -5.55
C ASP A 10 5.41 -10.78 -6.64
N VAL A 11 4.86 -9.64 -6.21
CA VAL A 11 4.57 -8.45 -7.02
C VAL A 11 5.69 -7.42 -6.86
N GLY A 12 6.13 -6.81 -7.96
CA GLY A 12 7.25 -5.87 -7.92
C GLY A 12 7.49 -5.16 -9.25
N VAL A 13 8.22 -4.05 -9.20
CA VAL A 13 8.44 -3.19 -10.38
C VAL A 13 9.34 -3.86 -11.43
N ALA A 14 10.26 -4.72 -11.02
CA ALA A 14 11.13 -5.47 -11.94
C ALA A 14 10.36 -6.45 -12.84
N ASN A 15 9.14 -6.83 -12.45
CA ASN A 15 8.22 -7.62 -13.26
C ASN A 15 6.81 -7.01 -13.12
N ILE A 16 6.68 -5.81 -13.70
CA ILE A 16 5.52 -4.93 -13.52
C ILE A 16 4.20 -5.58 -13.95
N ASP A 17 4.25 -6.54 -14.88
CA ASP A 17 3.07 -7.23 -15.39
C ASP A 17 2.27 -7.87 -14.24
N ARG A 18 2.94 -8.40 -13.21
CA ARG A 18 2.27 -8.95 -12.01
C ARG A 18 1.55 -7.90 -11.17
N VAL A 19 2.05 -6.67 -11.16
CA VAL A 19 1.39 -5.54 -10.48
C VAL A 19 0.14 -5.13 -11.27
N LEU A 20 0.23 -5.15 -12.60
CA LEU A 20 -0.90 -4.85 -13.49
C LEU A 20 -1.99 -5.92 -13.39
N ASP A 21 -1.61 -7.20 -13.40
CA ASP A 21 -2.56 -8.32 -13.21
C ASP A 21 -3.26 -8.24 -11.86
N ALA A 22 -2.52 -7.90 -10.79
CA ALA A 22 -3.09 -7.71 -9.46
C ALA A 22 -3.92 -6.41 -9.34
N ALA A 23 -3.74 -5.43 -10.24
CA ALA A 23 -4.44 -4.14 -10.18
C ALA A 23 -5.95 -4.31 -10.25
N ASP A 24 -6.42 -5.20 -11.12
CA ASP A 24 -7.84 -5.52 -11.26
C ASP A 24 -8.39 -6.22 -10.01
N GLU A 25 -7.55 -6.99 -9.30
CA GLU A 25 -7.93 -7.64 -8.04
C GLU A 25 -8.03 -6.65 -6.86
N PHE A 26 -7.40 -5.47 -6.98
CA PHE A 26 -7.54 -4.38 -6.01
C PHE A 26 -8.78 -3.52 -6.24
N ASP A 27 -9.53 -3.74 -7.33
CA ASP A 27 -10.77 -3.00 -7.60
C ASP A 27 -11.80 -3.25 -6.48
N GLY A 28 -12.20 -2.17 -5.80
CA GLY A 28 -13.08 -2.20 -4.62
C GLY A 28 -12.38 -2.36 -3.27
N ALA A 29 -11.04 -2.34 -3.20
CA ALA A 29 -10.33 -2.25 -1.93
C ALA A 29 -10.60 -0.92 -1.21
N ASP A 30 -10.90 -0.98 0.09
CA ASP A 30 -11.18 0.23 0.87
C ASP A 30 -9.89 1.00 1.27
N ALA A 31 -8.76 0.29 1.31
CA ALA A 31 -7.42 0.79 1.57
C ALA A 31 -6.40 -0.31 1.19
N VAL A 32 -5.20 0.09 0.79
CA VAL A 32 -4.12 -0.83 0.39
C VAL A 32 -2.85 -0.55 1.18
N VAL A 33 -2.19 -1.60 1.66
CA VAL A 33 -0.85 -1.51 2.26
C VAL A 33 0.14 -2.09 1.27
N VAL A 34 1.14 -1.30 0.89
CA VAL A 34 2.18 -1.74 -0.05
C VAL A 34 3.51 -1.82 0.69
N ALA A 35 3.93 -3.06 1.00
CA ALA A 35 5.21 -3.34 1.62
C ALA A 35 6.30 -3.46 0.56
N ALA A 36 7.31 -2.59 0.59
CA ALA A 36 8.36 -2.59 -0.43
C ALA A 36 9.73 -2.17 0.10
N GLY A 37 10.76 -2.89 -0.34
CA GLY A 37 12.16 -2.58 -0.07
C GLY A 37 12.85 -1.96 -1.29
N ARG A 38 14.18 -2.04 -1.32
CA ARG A 38 15.03 -1.46 -2.39
C ARG A 38 14.77 0.04 -2.55
N GLU A 39 14.57 0.53 -3.76
CA GLU A 39 14.23 1.92 -4.07
C GLU A 39 12.79 2.33 -3.69
N GLY A 40 11.96 1.40 -3.19
CA GLY A 40 10.59 1.70 -2.77
C GLY A 40 9.70 2.20 -3.91
N ALA A 41 9.93 1.73 -5.14
CA ALA A 41 9.15 2.16 -6.30
C ALA A 41 7.72 1.57 -6.33
N LEU A 42 7.51 0.39 -5.75
CA LEU A 42 6.23 -0.32 -5.82
C LEU A 42 5.04 0.47 -5.21
N PRO A 43 5.13 1.09 -4.01
CA PRO A 43 4.06 1.91 -3.47
C PRO A 43 3.68 3.08 -4.38
N THR A 44 4.66 3.70 -5.03
CA THR A 44 4.44 4.80 -5.99
C THR A 44 3.72 4.32 -7.25
N VAL A 45 4.08 3.16 -7.78
CA VAL A 45 3.36 2.57 -8.91
C VAL A 45 1.92 2.24 -8.52
N VAL A 46 1.74 1.49 -7.43
CA VAL A 46 0.41 1.02 -7.00
C VAL A 46 -0.53 2.19 -6.72
N ALA A 47 -0.07 3.22 -6.01
CA ALA A 47 -0.87 4.41 -5.75
C ALA A 47 -1.18 5.24 -7.02
N GLY A 48 -0.43 5.07 -8.11
CA GLY A 48 -0.77 5.66 -9.41
C GLY A 48 -1.79 4.87 -10.21
N LEU A 49 -1.98 3.58 -9.89
CA LEU A 49 -2.89 2.67 -10.60
C LEU A 49 -4.26 2.55 -9.93
N LEU A 50 -4.33 2.71 -8.61
CA LEU A 50 -5.52 2.42 -7.82
C LEU A 50 -6.28 3.67 -7.40
N ASP A 51 -7.62 3.59 -7.42
CA ASP A 51 -8.52 4.60 -6.83
C ASP A 51 -8.85 4.24 -5.36
N ALA A 52 -7.81 4.01 -4.56
CA ALA A 52 -7.93 3.66 -3.14
C ALA A 52 -6.81 4.29 -2.31
N PRO A 53 -7.03 4.61 -1.02
CA PRO A 53 -5.97 5.11 -0.15
C PRO A 53 -4.83 4.08 -0.01
N VAL A 54 -3.61 4.50 -0.34
CA VAL A 54 -2.41 3.66 -0.23
C VAL A 54 -1.56 4.07 0.97
N VAL A 55 -1.22 3.08 1.79
CA VAL A 55 -0.24 3.18 2.88
C VAL A 55 1.04 2.48 2.44
N ALA A 56 2.08 3.26 2.15
CA ALA A 56 3.41 2.75 1.90
C ALA A 56 4.04 2.24 3.20
N LEU A 57 4.52 1.00 3.18
CA LEU A 57 5.30 0.38 4.23
C LEU A 57 6.72 0.12 3.70
N PRO A 58 7.67 1.03 3.94
CA PRO A 58 9.07 0.78 3.64
C PRO A 58 9.57 -0.41 4.47
N VAL A 59 10.24 -1.38 3.84
CA VAL A 59 10.83 -2.52 4.56
C VAL A 59 12.36 -2.55 4.47
N SER A 60 13.01 -3.05 5.52
CA SER A 60 14.47 -3.07 5.65
C SER A 60 15.19 -4.14 4.84
N SER A 61 14.47 -5.01 4.13
CA SER A 61 15.03 -6.12 3.34
C SER A 61 15.88 -5.69 2.12
N GLY A 62 15.90 -4.39 1.80
CA GLY A 62 16.74 -3.86 0.72
C GLY A 62 18.23 -3.80 1.06
N TYR A 63 19.09 -4.05 0.05
CA TYR A 63 20.55 -4.04 0.18
C TYR A 63 21.22 -2.97 -0.70
N GLY A 64 22.50 -2.71 -0.43
CA GLY A 64 23.33 -1.78 -1.19
C GLY A 64 23.16 -0.32 -0.75
N ALA A 65 23.20 0.60 -1.71
CA ALA A 65 23.00 2.02 -1.43
C ALA A 65 21.59 2.28 -0.89
N GLY A 66 21.49 2.94 0.27
CA GLY A 66 20.22 3.19 0.93
C GLY A 66 19.58 1.94 1.57
N ALA A 67 20.39 0.95 1.96
CA ALA A 67 19.97 -0.22 2.74
C ALA A 67 19.28 0.14 4.07
N GLY A 68 18.70 -0.87 4.72
CA GLY A 68 17.96 -0.69 5.98
C GLY A 68 16.65 0.08 5.79
N GLY A 69 16.09 0.04 4.58
CA GLY A 69 14.82 0.70 4.24
C GLY A 69 14.92 2.21 4.01
N ILE A 70 16.12 2.80 4.07
CA ILE A 70 16.31 4.25 3.87
C ILE A 70 15.91 4.68 2.45
N ALA A 71 16.35 3.95 1.42
CA ALA A 71 15.97 4.24 0.04
C ALA A 71 14.45 4.13 -0.14
N ALA A 72 13.83 3.08 0.39
CA ALA A 72 12.39 2.89 0.28
C ALA A 72 11.58 3.98 1.01
N LEU A 73 12.02 4.40 2.20
CA LEU A 73 11.37 5.47 2.95
C LEU A 73 11.47 6.82 2.23
N LEU A 74 12.67 7.17 1.75
CA LEU A 74 12.87 8.40 0.98
C LEU A 74 12.06 8.36 -0.32
N GLY A 75 12.05 7.23 -1.02
CA GLY A 75 11.23 7.03 -2.23
C GLY A 75 9.74 7.25 -1.95
N ALA A 76 9.22 6.72 -0.85
CA ALA A 76 7.83 6.95 -0.44
C ALA A 76 7.55 8.42 -0.11
N LEU A 77 8.45 9.11 0.62
CA LEU A 77 8.32 10.54 0.95
C LEU A 77 8.45 11.47 -0.25
N GLN A 78 9.20 11.07 -1.26
CA GLN A 78 9.44 11.84 -2.50
C GLN A 78 8.43 11.51 -3.61
N SER A 79 7.53 10.56 -3.35
CA SER A 79 6.53 10.13 -4.32
C SER A 79 5.64 11.29 -4.77
N CYS A 80 5.35 11.36 -6.06
CA CYS A 80 4.43 12.34 -6.64
C CYS A 80 2.98 11.83 -6.72
N THR A 81 2.75 10.54 -6.47
CA THR A 81 1.40 10.00 -6.34
C THR A 81 0.91 10.13 -4.91
N VAL A 82 -0.41 10.00 -4.72
CA VAL A 82 -1.05 10.18 -3.43
C VAL A 82 -0.89 8.91 -2.60
N LEU A 83 0.03 8.95 -1.65
CA LEU A 83 0.21 7.89 -0.65
C LEU A 83 0.55 8.50 0.71
N SER A 84 0.28 7.73 1.78
CA SER A 84 0.81 8.01 3.11
C SER A 84 1.87 6.99 3.44
N THR A 85 2.99 7.38 4.06
CA THR A 85 4.04 6.43 4.47
C THR A 85 4.10 6.29 5.99
N VAL A 86 4.46 5.10 6.45
CA VAL A 86 4.85 4.85 7.84
C VAL A 86 6.37 4.72 7.96
N ASN A 87 6.87 4.59 9.19
CA ASN A 87 8.27 4.28 9.45
C ASN A 87 8.68 2.93 8.84
N VAL A 88 9.98 2.75 8.61
CA VAL A 88 10.56 1.48 8.17
C VAL A 88 10.13 0.35 9.11
N ASP A 89 9.68 -0.76 8.53
CA ASP A 89 9.20 -1.97 9.20
C ASP A 89 8.01 -1.78 10.16
N ALA A 90 7.35 -0.61 10.15
CA ALA A 90 6.20 -0.33 11.00
C ALA A 90 4.90 -0.99 10.49
N GLY A 91 4.93 -2.29 10.21
CA GLY A 91 3.83 -3.04 9.61
C GLY A 91 2.54 -3.02 10.43
N PHE A 92 2.65 -3.04 11.76
CA PHE A 92 1.50 -2.85 12.64
C PHE A 92 0.81 -1.51 12.40
N VAL A 93 1.58 -0.42 12.29
CA VAL A 93 1.03 0.92 12.07
C VAL A 93 0.37 0.98 10.69
N ALA A 94 1.02 0.46 9.65
CA ALA A 94 0.46 0.45 8.30
C ALA A 94 -0.89 -0.30 8.25
N GLY A 95 -0.93 -1.52 8.79
CA GLY A 95 -2.14 -2.33 8.84
C GLY A 95 -3.25 -1.70 9.70
N ALA A 96 -2.90 -1.12 10.85
CA ALA A 96 -3.87 -0.43 11.70
C ALA A 96 -4.47 0.80 11.02
N GLN A 97 -3.66 1.60 10.31
CA GLN A 97 -4.16 2.75 9.54
C GLN A 97 -5.12 2.29 8.42
N ALA A 98 -4.74 1.29 7.64
CA ALA A 98 -5.60 0.74 6.59
C ALA A 98 -6.91 0.18 7.17
N ALA A 99 -6.86 -0.54 8.29
CA ALA A 99 -8.05 -1.07 8.96
C ALA A 99 -8.98 0.03 9.49
N LEU A 100 -8.42 1.15 9.99
CA LEU A 100 -9.21 2.31 10.41
C LEU A 100 -9.93 2.94 9.22
N ILE A 101 -9.25 3.13 8.09
CA ILE A 101 -9.83 3.63 6.85
C ILE A 101 -10.96 2.70 6.39
N ALA A 102 -10.68 1.40 6.24
CA ALA A 102 -11.65 0.41 5.79
C ALA A 102 -12.91 0.38 6.65
N ARG A 103 -12.76 0.47 7.98
CA ARG A 103 -13.90 0.57 8.90
C ARG A 103 -14.74 1.82 8.69
N ARG A 104 -14.13 2.97 8.40
CA ARG A 104 -14.88 4.21 8.13
C ARG A 104 -15.62 4.15 6.80
N VAL A 105 -14.98 3.59 5.76
CA VAL A 105 -15.62 3.38 4.46
C VAL A 105 -16.81 2.42 4.60
N ALA A 106 -16.64 1.31 5.31
CA ALA A 106 -17.72 0.35 5.57
C ALA A 106 -18.90 0.97 6.33
N ALA A 107 -18.61 1.76 7.38
CA ALA A 107 -19.65 2.46 8.13
C ALA A 107 -20.41 3.48 7.26
N ALA A 108 -19.70 4.23 6.41
CA ALA A 108 -20.30 5.20 5.49
C ALA A 108 -21.20 4.54 4.44
N ARG A 109 -20.81 3.36 3.93
CA ARG A 109 -21.67 2.56 3.03
C ARG A 109 -22.93 2.08 3.74
N ALA A 110 -22.82 1.59 4.97
CA ALA A 110 -23.98 1.11 5.74
C ALA A 110 -24.97 2.23 6.11
N SER A 111 -24.51 3.48 6.20
CA SER A 111 -25.37 4.64 6.49
C SER A 111 -26.08 5.24 5.28
N ARG A 112 -25.84 4.75 4.05
CA ARG A 112 -26.53 5.21 2.84
C ARG A 112 -27.74 4.31 2.54
N PRO A 113 -28.99 4.77 2.77
CA PRO A 113 -30.18 3.91 2.67
C PRO A 113 -30.56 3.48 1.23
N ASP A 114 -29.94 4.05 0.19
CA ASP A 114 -30.48 4.06 -1.17
C ASP A 114 -29.60 3.30 -2.21
N ARG A 115 -28.84 2.30 -1.77
CA ARG A 115 -28.16 1.33 -2.67
C ARG A 115 -28.54 -0.10 -2.34
#